data_AF-X1ICX0-F1
#
_entry.id   AF-X1ICX0-F1
#
_cell.length_a   1.000
_cell.length_b   1.000
_cell.length_c   1.000
_cell.angle_alpha   90.00
_cell.angle_beta   90.00
_cell.angle_gamma   90.00
#
_symmetry.space_group_name_H-M   'P 1'
#
loop_
_entity.id
_entity.type
_entity.pdbx_description
1 polymer ?
#
loop_
_entity_poly.entity_id
_entity_poly.type
_entity_poly.pdbx_seq_one_letter_code
_entity_poly.pdbx_strand_id
1 'polypeptide(L)'
;SLLRLRDEAEKAVMERRIEKYITVNKDFHFYIYNRCNNKWLVRYIQSLWYFGRWVNVATLFEHNVAQKYLASHGRIYEAIRDRDEKALEAAFVDHLNDALESTLRALSRLEK
;
A
#
# COMPACT_ATOMS: atom_id res chain seq x y z
N SER A 1 14.42 7.97 0.75
CA SER A 1 14.52 6.85 -0.20
C SER A 1 13.31 5.94 -0.06
N LEU A 2 13.08 5.04 -1.01
CA LEU A 2 12.00 4.04 -0.95
C LEU A 2 12.16 3.10 0.26
N LEU A 3 13.41 2.66 0.51
CA LEU A 3 13.78 1.85 1.67
C LEU A 3 13.35 2.49 2.99
N ARG A 4 13.65 3.77 3.19
CA ARG A 4 13.25 4.52 4.39
C ARG A 4 11.73 4.52 4.59
N LEU A 5 10.95 4.70 3.52
CA LEU A 5 9.48 4.72 3.61
C LEU A 5 8.94 3.33 4.00
N ARG A 6 9.53 2.26 3.47
CA ARG A 6 9.21 0.88 3.87
C ARG A 6 9.46 0.67 5.37
N ASP A 7 10.66 1.02 5.84
CA ASP A 7 11.06 0.81 7.23
C ASP A 7 10.24 1.69 8.21
N GLU A 8 9.91 2.92 7.80
CA GLU A 8 9.01 3.79 8.57
C GLU A 8 7.58 3.21 8.66
N ALA A 9 7.09 2.55 7.61
CA ALA A 9 5.77 1.89 7.63
C ALA A 9 5.79 0.70 8.60
N GLU A 10 6.83 -0.12 8.55
CA GLU A 10 7.01 -1.27 9.45
C GLU A 10 7.04 -0.84 10.92
N LYS A 11 7.85 0.18 11.22
CA LYS A 11 7.92 0.78 12.56
C LYS A 11 6.56 1.31 13.02
N ALA A 12 5.81 1.98 12.15
CA ALA A 12 4.49 2.51 12.48
C ALA A 12 3.48 1.38 12.82
N VAL A 13 3.54 0.25 12.13
CA VAL A 13 2.71 -0.93 12.45
C VAL A 13 3.11 -1.53 13.80
N MET A 14 4.41 -1.73 14.05
CA MET A 14 4.92 -2.27 15.32
C MET A 14 4.53 -1.40 16.52
N GLU A 15 4.62 -0.07 16.37
CA GLU A 15 4.27 0.91 17.39
C GLU A 15 2.74 1.20 17.46
N ARG A 16 1.92 0.52 16.64
CA ARG A 16 0.47 0.72 16.53
C ARG A 16 0.06 2.17 16.20
N ARG A 17 0.90 2.89 15.47
CA ARG A 17 0.67 4.28 15.05
C ARG A 17 -0.07 4.31 13.70
N ILE A 18 -1.37 4.02 13.73
CA ILE A 18 -2.19 3.84 12.52
C ILE A 18 -2.17 5.06 11.59
N GLU A 19 -2.33 6.28 12.11
CA GLU A 19 -2.31 7.50 11.28
C GLU A 19 -0.96 7.70 10.58
N LYS A 20 0.13 7.39 11.30
CA LYS A 20 1.49 7.44 10.74
C LYS A 20 1.66 6.39 9.67
N TYR A 21 1.18 5.15 9.89
CA TYR A 21 1.19 4.11 8.87
C TYR A 21 0.43 4.54 7.62
N ILE A 22 -0.78 5.06 7.74
CA ILE A 22 -1.58 5.53 6.59
C ILE A 22 -0.82 6.58 5.78
N THR A 23 -0.16 7.51 6.47
CA THR A 23 0.62 8.57 5.83
C THR A 23 1.82 7.99 5.09
N VAL A 24 2.62 7.16 5.76
CA VAL A 24 3.84 6.59 5.18
C VAL A 24 3.52 5.60 4.06
N ASN A 25 2.43 4.84 4.17
CA ASN A 25 1.93 3.94 3.13
C ASN A 25 1.60 4.72 1.84
N LYS A 26 0.85 5.82 1.97
CA LYS A 26 0.57 6.71 0.85
C LYS A 26 1.88 7.25 0.24
N ASP A 27 2.80 7.72 1.07
CA ASP A 27 4.07 8.28 0.60
C ASP A 27 4.94 7.22 -0.12
N PHE A 28 4.93 5.97 0.34
CA PHE A 28 5.59 4.84 -0.33
C PHE A 28 5.06 4.64 -1.75
N HIS A 29 3.73 4.54 -1.91
CA HIS A 29 3.10 4.36 -3.22
C HIS A 29 3.35 5.56 -4.15
N PHE A 30 3.16 6.79 -3.67
CA PHE A 30 3.39 7.99 -4.47
C PHE A 30 4.87 8.22 -4.82
N TYR A 31 5.80 7.73 -4.00
CA TYR A 31 7.21 7.73 -4.37
C TYR A 31 7.43 6.92 -5.66
N ILE A 32 6.77 5.79 -5.82
CA ILE A 32 6.89 4.95 -7.02
C ILE A 32 6.18 5.62 -8.20
N TYR A 33 4.90 6.00 -8.05
CA TYR A 33 4.10 6.54 -9.15
C TYR A 33 4.69 7.82 -9.76
N ASN A 34 5.26 8.71 -8.95
CA ASN A 34 5.88 9.94 -9.43
C ASN A 34 7.13 9.69 -10.30
N ARG A 35 7.68 8.48 -10.31
CA ARG A 35 8.84 8.10 -11.13
C ARG A 35 8.45 7.47 -12.47
N CYS A 36 7.18 7.18 -12.72
CA CYS A 36 6.69 6.65 -13.99
C CYS A 36 6.59 7.71 -15.11
N ASN A 37 7.00 8.95 -14.86
CA ASN A 37 6.97 10.08 -15.81
C ASN A 37 5.60 10.33 -16.49
N ASN A 38 4.50 9.94 -15.83
CA ASN A 38 3.14 10.13 -16.33
C ASN A 38 2.31 10.94 -15.33
N LYS A 39 2.31 12.25 -15.49
CA LYS A 39 1.58 13.19 -14.63
C LYS A 39 0.06 12.97 -14.61
N TRP A 40 -0.50 12.47 -15.70
CA TRP A 40 -1.94 12.18 -15.79
C TRP A 40 -2.28 10.94 -14.97
N LEU A 41 -1.48 9.87 -15.09
CA LEU A 41 -1.62 8.67 -14.27
C LEU A 41 -1.58 9.00 -12.77
N VAL A 42 -0.59 9.78 -12.33
CA VAL A 42 -0.48 10.18 -10.92
C VAL A 42 -1.73 10.93 -10.46
N ARG A 43 -2.27 11.83 -11.31
CA ARG A 43 -3.49 12.59 -11.01
C ARG A 43 -4.72 11.70 -10.90
N TYR A 44 -4.86 10.69 -11.76
CA TYR A 44 -5.93 9.70 -11.67
C TYR A 44 -5.81 8.81 -10.43
N ILE A 45 -4.60 8.34 -10.11
CA ILE A 45 -4.37 7.55 -8.90
C ILE A 45 -4.73 8.39 -7.66
N GLN A 46 -4.36 9.67 -7.63
CA GLN A 46 -4.66 10.54 -6.50
C GLN A 46 -6.15 10.73 -6.23
N SER A 47 -6.99 10.79 -7.26
CA SER A 47 -8.44 10.84 -7.04
C SER A 47 -8.97 9.52 -6.47
N LEU A 48 -8.49 8.36 -6.96
CA LEU A 48 -8.88 7.05 -6.45
C LEU A 48 -8.51 6.86 -4.96
N TRP A 49 -7.31 7.31 -4.55
CA TRP A 49 -6.86 7.24 -3.16
C TRP A 49 -7.73 8.05 -2.19
N TYR A 50 -8.32 9.16 -2.65
CA TYR A 50 -9.23 9.96 -1.82
C TYR A 50 -10.47 9.16 -1.41
N PHE A 51 -11.05 8.39 -2.34
CA PHE A 51 -12.20 7.54 -2.08
C PHE A 51 -11.83 6.29 -1.25
N GLY A 52 -10.66 5.70 -1.50
CA GLY A 52 -10.20 4.49 -0.81
C GLY A 52 -9.72 4.68 0.64
N ARG A 53 -9.60 5.92 1.13
CA ARG A 53 -9.06 6.20 2.47
C ARG A 53 -9.90 5.62 3.60
N TRP A 54 -11.23 5.67 3.50
CA TRP A 54 -12.15 5.17 4.53
C TRP A 54 -12.11 3.66 4.67
N VAL A 55 -12.00 2.97 3.54
CA VAL A 55 -11.86 1.51 3.48
C VAL A 55 -10.54 1.07 4.09
N ASN A 56 -9.43 1.75 3.77
CA ASN A 56 -8.12 1.43 4.34
C ASN A 56 -8.07 1.57 5.86
N VAL A 57 -8.79 2.54 6.44
CA VAL A 57 -8.89 2.65 7.91
C VAL A 57 -9.64 1.46 8.49
N ALA A 58 -10.73 1.03 7.85
CA ALA A 58 -11.54 -0.10 8.31
C ALA A 58 -10.78 -1.45 8.23
N THR A 59 -9.94 -1.65 7.21
CA THR A 59 -9.20 -2.91 7.01
C THR A 59 -7.98 -3.05 7.93
N LEU A 60 -7.38 -1.94 8.38
CA LEU A 60 -6.17 -1.98 9.23
C LEU A 60 -6.39 -2.49 10.64
N PHE A 61 -7.65 -2.57 11.09
CA PHE A 61 -8.01 -3.18 12.37
C PHE A 61 -8.15 -4.71 12.28
N GLU A 62 -8.07 -5.30 11.08
CA GLU A 62 -8.04 -6.75 10.94
C GLU A 62 -6.65 -7.31 11.29
N HIS A 63 -6.65 -8.35 12.12
CA HIS A 63 -5.42 -9.03 12.54
C HIS A 63 -4.62 -9.49 11.31
N ASN A 64 -3.32 -9.22 11.31
CA ASN A 64 -2.32 -9.65 10.30
C ASN A 64 -2.39 -8.97 8.91
N VAL A 65 -3.37 -8.10 8.62
CA VAL A 65 -3.47 -7.41 7.32
C VAL A 65 -2.30 -6.46 7.11
N ALA A 66 -1.93 -5.70 8.15
CA ALA A 66 -0.80 -4.77 8.09
C ALA A 66 0.52 -5.50 7.79
N GLN A 67 0.75 -6.67 8.40
CA GLN A 67 1.92 -7.51 8.16
C GLN A 67 1.98 -8.03 6.72
N LYS A 68 0.83 -8.42 6.14
CA LYS A 68 0.73 -8.85 4.74
C LYS A 68 1.13 -7.73 3.79
N TYR A 69 0.65 -6.50 4.02
CA TYR A 69 1.04 -5.34 3.21
C TYR A 69 2.52 -4.99 3.34
N LEU A 70 3.09 -5.07 4.55
CA LEU A 70 4.53 -4.84 4.74
C LEU A 70 5.38 -5.86 3.97
N ALA A 71 4.99 -7.14 3.99
CA ALA A 71 5.68 -8.17 3.19
C ALA A 71 5.61 -7.87 1.68
N SER A 72 4.45 -7.45 1.19
CA SER A 72 4.29 -7.04 -0.22
C SER A 72 5.10 -5.78 -0.57
N HIS A 73 5.20 -4.78 0.32
CA HIS A 73 6.10 -3.64 0.15
C HIS A 73 7.58 -4.05 0.07
N GLY A 74 7.98 -5.07 0.85
CA GLY A 74 9.30 -5.69 0.76
C GLY A 74 9.60 -6.20 -0.64
N ARG A 75 8.70 -7.03 -1.19
CA ARG A 75 8.81 -7.59 -2.56
C ARG A 75 8.87 -6.50 -3.63
N ILE A 76 8.03 -5.47 -3.53
CA ILE A 76 8.04 -4.32 -4.44
C ILE A 76 9.39 -3.58 -4.40
N TYR A 77 9.93 -3.36 -3.19
CA TYR A 77 11.24 -2.71 -3.03
C TYR A 77 12.36 -3.54 -3.66
N GLU A 78 12.38 -4.85 -3.41
CA GLU A 78 13.40 -5.76 -3.97
C GLU A 78 13.35 -5.77 -5.49
N ALA A 79 12.16 -5.88 -6.09
CA ALA A 79 11.99 -5.83 -7.53
C ALA A 79 12.48 -4.50 -8.14
N ILE A 80 12.19 -3.36 -7.48
CA ILE A 80 12.71 -2.06 -7.92
C ILE A 80 14.23 -1.98 -7.78
N ARG A 81 14.80 -2.46 -6.66
CA ARG A 81 16.24 -2.47 -6.41
C ARG A 81 16.96 -3.27 -7.50
N ASP A 82 16.42 -4.44 -7.84
CA ASP A 82 17.01 -5.38 -8.78
C ASP A 82 16.66 -5.05 -10.24
N ARG A 83 15.83 -4.03 -10.46
CA ARG A 83 15.32 -3.58 -11.78
C ARG A 83 14.59 -4.67 -12.55
N ASP A 84 13.88 -5.54 -11.84
CA ASP A 84 13.08 -6.61 -12.42
C ASP A 84 11.64 -6.13 -12.63
N GLU A 85 11.32 -5.75 -13.87
CA GLU A 85 9.98 -5.29 -14.25
C GLU A 85 8.90 -6.35 -14.03
N LYS A 86 9.20 -7.62 -14.33
CA LYS A 86 8.20 -8.70 -14.21
C LYS A 86 7.90 -8.99 -12.75
N ALA A 87 8.93 -9.04 -11.92
CA ALA A 87 8.77 -9.20 -10.48
C ALA A 87 8.03 -7.99 -9.88
N LEU A 88 8.30 -6.78 -10.38
CA LEU A 88 7.63 -5.57 -9.91
C LEU A 88 6.14 -5.58 -10.25
N GLU A 89 5.79 -5.93 -11.49
CA GLU A 89 4.41 -6.07 -11.94
C GLU A 89 3.67 -7.10 -11.10
N ALA A 90 4.22 -8.31 -10.96
CA ALA A 90 3.63 -9.38 -10.16
C ALA A 90 3.43 -8.96 -8.69
N ALA A 91 4.44 -8.33 -8.08
CA ALA A 91 4.35 -7.86 -6.69
C ALA A 91 3.27 -6.78 -6.51
N PHE A 92 3.09 -5.88 -7.48
CA PHE A 92 2.03 -4.88 -7.43
C PHE A 92 0.64 -5.50 -7.63
N VAL A 93 0.50 -6.44 -8.57
CA VAL A 93 -0.77 -7.15 -8.81
C VAL A 93 -1.21 -7.90 -7.56
N ASP A 94 -0.30 -8.66 -6.94
CA ASP A 94 -0.57 -9.36 -5.68
C ASP A 94 -0.99 -8.38 -4.57
N HIS A 95 -0.25 -7.27 -4.41
CA HIS A 95 -0.55 -6.25 -3.41
C HIS A 95 -1.95 -5.64 -3.59
N LEU A 96 -2.35 -5.36 -4.83
CA LEU A 96 -3.67 -4.82 -5.15
C LEU A 96 -4.78 -5.85 -4.91
N ASN A 97 -4.54 -7.12 -5.24
CA ASN A 97 -5.48 -8.21 -4.96
C ASN A 97 -5.68 -8.41 -3.45
N ASP A 98 -4.60 -8.36 -2.66
CA ASP A 98 -4.66 -8.42 -1.21
C ASP A 98 -5.43 -7.24 -0.61
N ALA A 99 -5.26 -6.05 -1.18
CA ALA A 99 -5.99 -4.85 -0.81
C ALA A 99 -7.49 -4.97 -1.13
N LEU A 100 -7.83 -5.48 -2.31
CA LEU A 100 -9.20 -5.73 -2.74
C LEU A 100 -9.89 -6.76 -1.84
N GLU A 101 -9.24 -7.89 -1.58
CA GLU A 101 -9.80 -8.97 -0.75
C GLU A 101 -10.10 -8.48 0.68
N SER A 102 -9.16 -7.74 1.28
CA SER A 102 -9.34 -7.19 2.62
C SER A 102 -10.42 -6.11 2.66
N THR A 103 -10.48 -5.27 1.62
CA THR A 103 -11.54 -4.28 1.42
C THR A 103 -12.92 -4.92 1.38
N LEU A 104 -13.10 -5.94 0.54
CA LEU A 104 -14.39 -6.64 0.40
C LEU A 104 -14.80 -7.28 1.73
N ARG A 105 -13.87 -7.93 2.44
CA ARG A 105 -14.12 -8.49 3.77
C ARG A 105 -14.60 -7.43 4.77
N ALA A 106 -13.97 -6.27 4.80
CA ALA A 106 -14.36 -5.19 5.71
C ALA A 106 -15.74 -4.62 5.37
N LEU A 107 -16.02 -4.38 4.08
CA LEU A 107 -17.32 -3.87 3.62
C LEU A 107 -18.47 -4.84 3.93
N SER A 108 -18.29 -6.13 3.69
CA SER A 108 -19.31 -7.14 4.01
C SER A 108 -19.66 -7.24 5.50
N ARG A 109 -18.82 -6.69 6.40
CA ARG A 109 -19.13 -6.60 7.84
C ARG A 109 -19.88 -5.32 8.20
N LEU A 110 -19.68 -4.24 7.44
CA LEU A 110 -20.36 -2.95 7.67
C LEU A 110 -21.82 -2.96 7.17
N GLU A 111 -22.14 -3.87 6.25
CA GLU A 111 -23.50 -4.08 5.73
C GLU A 111 -24.37 -5.01 6.61
N LYS A 112 -23.82 -5.53 7.72
CA LYS A 112 -24.55 -6.32 8.73
C LYS A 112 -24.85 -5.49 9.97
#